data_AF-A0A131Z5C4-F1
#
_entry.id   AF-A0A131Z5C4-F1
#
_cell.length_a   1.000
_cell.length_b   1.000
_cell.length_c   1.000
_cell.angle_alpha   90.00
_cell.angle_beta   90.00
_cell.angle_gamma   90.00
#
_symmetry.space_group_name_H-M   'P 1'
#
loop_
_entity.id
_entity.type
_entity.pdbx_description
1 polymer ?
#
loop_
_entity_poly.entity_id
_entity_poly.type
_entity_poly.pdbx_seq_one_letter_code
_entity_poly.pdbx_strand_id
1 'polypeptide(L)'
;MDKPPGQRRQIETLVFLDLESTGLPDLMPRRKVNVTEVALIAVPRKLLRTPLRCLHRLSFCVQPRNAVTLDAANITGLDNWDLQWCPSFGEIAEAVEKFLYTLQPPICLVAHNGDKFDFPLLRAELKHSAPGIDLTAFFCCDSLPAFREILGNAADPQEVSEVLALGEIDNEFWEAFEAADITSASDSDEQLLSQPVERPTHQTPQNKALAYDGNPPPPKKRREESGQHPQLRQSEVRRRLDFSNTAPANGSNTSSTSALKKPLVNGKKVQFKLGKVYERVVGTEMPLAHEAEADCRALAEICARLGSRFLEYVDAKHHMLQNVTPMWE
;
A
#
# COMPACT_ATOMS: atom_id res chain seq x y z
N MET A 1 -36.70 -6.45 4.65
CA MET A 1 -36.11 -7.80 4.45
C MET A 1 -34.83 -7.82 5.25
N ASP A 2 -34.88 -8.36 6.45
CA ASP A 2 -33.71 -8.46 7.31
C ASP A 2 -32.80 -9.61 6.81
N LYS A 3 -31.51 -9.30 6.62
CA LYS A 3 -30.50 -10.28 6.23
C LYS A 3 -30.37 -11.38 7.30
N PRO A 4 -30.09 -12.64 6.91
CA PRO A 4 -29.94 -13.74 7.85
C PRO A 4 -28.80 -13.49 8.84
N PRO A 5 -28.93 -13.97 10.09
CA PRO A 5 -27.91 -13.79 11.13
C PRO A 5 -26.63 -14.55 10.74
N GLY A 6 -25.51 -13.81 10.66
CA GLY A 6 -24.19 -14.35 10.33
C GLY A 6 -23.52 -13.73 9.11
N GLN A 7 -24.26 -12.98 8.28
CA GLN A 7 -23.68 -12.28 7.13
C GLN A 7 -23.17 -10.90 7.56
N ARG A 8 -21.83 -10.70 7.55
CA ARG A 8 -21.23 -9.38 7.81
C ARG A 8 -21.80 -8.33 6.83
N ARG A 9 -21.92 -7.09 7.30
CA ARG A 9 -22.52 -6.01 6.49
C ARG A 9 -21.56 -5.64 5.36
N GLN A 10 -22.09 -5.48 4.16
CA GLN A 10 -21.30 -4.96 3.04
C GLN A 10 -21.01 -3.47 3.29
N ILE A 11 -19.75 -3.09 3.20
CA ILE A 11 -19.32 -1.69 3.41
C ILE A 11 -19.64 -0.87 2.17
N GLU A 12 -20.31 0.27 2.36
CA GLU A 12 -20.71 1.19 1.28
C GLU A 12 -19.75 2.37 1.12
N THR A 13 -19.08 2.81 2.20
CA THR A 13 -18.04 3.86 2.13
C THR A 13 -16.78 3.42 2.85
N LEU A 14 -15.64 3.53 2.17
CA LEU A 14 -14.32 3.35 2.75
C LEU A 14 -13.73 4.71 3.09
N VAL A 15 -13.21 4.86 4.30
CA VAL A 15 -12.56 6.09 4.77
C VAL A 15 -11.11 5.76 5.08
N PHE A 16 -10.22 6.14 4.17
CA PHE A 16 -8.78 5.99 4.38
C PHE A 16 -8.34 7.00 5.43
N LEU A 17 -7.71 6.50 6.49
CA LEU A 17 -7.25 7.24 7.66
C LEU A 17 -5.74 7.10 7.76
N ASP A 18 -5.10 8.20 8.08
CA ASP A 18 -3.72 8.25 8.52
C ASP A 18 -3.58 9.32 9.61
N LEU A 19 -2.75 9.04 10.62
CA LEU A 19 -2.47 9.92 11.74
C LEU A 19 -0.97 10.14 11.88
N GLU A 20 -0.56 11.41 11.86
CA GLU A 20 0.75 11.77 12.41
C GLU A 20 0.64 12.03 13.92
N SER A 21 1.72 11.78 14.63
CA SER A 21 1.73 11.88 16.09
C SER A 21 3.02 12.45 16.66
N THR A 22 2.99 12.80 17.94
CA THR A 22 4.17 13.24 18.69
C THR A 22 5.30 12.21 18.75
N GLY A 23 5.02 10.94 18.44
CA GLY A 23 6.01 9.86 18.41
C GLY A 23 5.38 8.48 18.60
N LEU A 24 6.22 7.45 18.57
CA LEU A 24 5.76 6.06 18.62
C LEU A 24 5.65 5.54 20.06
N PRO A 25 4.68 4.65 20.35
CA PRO A 25 4.47 4.08 21.68
C PRO A 25 5.65 3.22 22.19
N ASP A 26 6.56 2.81 21.32
CA ASP A 26 7.79 2.09 21.67
C ASP A 26 8.95 3.03 22.05
N LEU A 27 8.87 4.31 21.68
CA LEU A 27 9.90 5.32 21.89
C LEU A 27 9.52 6.36 22.94
N MET A 28 8.24 6.44 23.31
CA MET A 28 7.74 7.32 24.37
C MET A 28 6.59 6.66 25.15
N PRO A 29 6.30 7.09 26.40
CA PRO A 29 5.19 6.55 27.15
C PRO A 29 3.86 6.71 26.38
N ARG A 30 3.09 5.63 26.23
CA ARG A 30 1.83 5.61 25.44
C ARG A 30 0.91 6.81 25.73
N ARG A 31 0.67 7.13 27.01
CA ARG A 31 -0.15 8.28 27.44
C ARG A 31 0.31 9.65 26.94
N LYS A 32 1.53 9.75 26.41
CA LYS A 32 2.11 10.97 25.86
C LYS A 32 2.03 11.02 24.33
N VAL A 33 1.62 9.93 23.67
CA VAL A 33 1.41 9.92 22.22
C VAL A 33 0.12 10.68 21.92
N ASN A 34 0.24 11.82 21.26
CA ASN A 34 -0.91 12.61 20.81
C ASN A 34 -0.87 12.75 19.29
N VAL A 35 -2.05 12.95 18.72
CA VAL A 35 -2.19 13.27 17.29
C VAL A 35 -1.64 14.66 17.01
N THR A 36 -0.91 14.79 15.91
CA THR A 36 -0.38 16.07 15.37
C THR A 36 -0.96 16.39 13.99
N GLU A 37 -1.43 15.39 13.26
CA GLU A 37 -2.16 15.56 12.00
C GLU A 37 -3.21 14.46 11.86
N VAL A 38 -4.39 14.80 11.35
CA VAL A 38 -5.45 13.84 11.00
C VAL A 38 -5.76 14.02 9.52
N ALA A 39 -5.75 12.94 8.75
CA ALA A 39 -6.29 12.93 7.41
C ALA A 39 -7.34 11.84 7.23
N LEU A 40 -8.41 12.19 6.51
CA LEU A 40 -9.46 11.27 6.09
C LEU A 40 -9.74 11.46 4.60
N ILE A 41 -9.71 10.37 3.84
CA ILE A 41 -10.17 10.35 2.45
C ILE A 41 -11.30 9.32 2.33
N ALA A 42 -12.52 9.80 2.11
CA ALA A 42 -13.69 8.96 1.95
C ALA A 42 -13.99 8.69 0.47
N VAL A 43 -14.15 7.41 0.12
CA VAL A 43 -14.48 6.96 -1.23
C VAL A 43 -15.67 6.00 -1.15
N PRO A 44 -16.79 6.29 -1.84
CA PRO A 44 -17.88 5.33 -1.97
C PRO A 44 -17.39 4.05 -2.64
N ARG A 45 -17.82 2.88 -2.16
CA ARG A 45 -17.41 1.55 -2.65
C ARG A 45 -17.45 1.46 -4.17
N LYS A 46 -18.57 1.90 -4.76
CA LYS A 46 -18.82 1.88 -6.22
C LYS A 46 -17.87 2.77 -7.03
N LEU A 47 -17.16 3.68 -6.37
CA LEU A 47 -16.26 4.65 -6.97
C LEU A 47 -14.79 4.40 -6.59
N LEU A 48 -14.48 3.34 -5.85
CA LEU A 48 -13.12 2.95 -5.51
C LEU A 48 -12.41 2.34 -6.73
N ARG A 49 -11.97 3.22 -7.64
CA ARG A 49 -11.26 2.89 -8.87
C ARG A 49 -10.30 4.00 -9.24
N THR A 50 -9.25 3.67 -10.00
CA THR A 50 -8.30 4.66 -10.51
C THR A 50 -8.79 5.28 -11.82
N PRO A 51 -8.63 6.60 -12.03
CA PRO A 51 -8.15 7.59 -11.08
C PRO A 51 -9.20 7.94 -10.00
N LEU A 52 -8.72 8.22 -8.78
CA LEU A 52 -9.54 8.61 -7.63
C LEU A 52 -10.12 10.03 -7.79
N ARG A 53 -11.21 10.17 -8.55
CA ARG A 53 -11.80 11.48 -8.90
C ARG A 53 -12.90 11.95 -7.97
N CYS A 54 -13.76 11.04 -7.51
CA CYS A 54 -14.95 11.35 -6.70
C CYS A 54 -14.72 10.80 -5.30
N LEU A 55 -14.24 11.68 -4.43
CA LEU A 55 -13.92 11.40 -3.02
C LEU A 55 -14.19 12.66 -2.19
N HIS A 56 -14.30 12.48 -0.88
CA HIS A 56 -14.35 13.56 0.09
C HIS A 56 -13.09 13.55 0.94
N ARG A 57 -12.63 14.72 1.38
CA ARG A 57 -11.42 14.85 2.20
C ARG A 57 -11.67 15.72 3.42
N LEU A 58 -11.04 15.36 4.51
CA LEU A 58 -10.90 16.17 5.72
C LEU A 58 -9.44 16.06 6.17
N SER A 59 -8.75 17.17 6.39
CA SER A 59 -7.39 17.17 6.93
C SER A 59 -7.22 18.32 7.92
N PHE A 60 -6.55 18.03 9.04
CA PHE A 60 -6.22 19.01 10.07
C PHE A 60 -4.85 18.72 10.67
N CYS A 61 -3.99 19.75 10.74
CA CYS A 61 -2.93 19.79 11.74
C CYS A 61 -3.55 20.06 13.12
N VAL A 62 -3.01 19.42 14.16
CA VAL A 62 -3.55 19.42 15.51
C VAL A 62 -2.47 19.84 16.49
N GLN A 63 -2.81 20.75 17.42
CA GLN A 63 -1.94 21.09 18.53
C GLN A 63 -1.91 19.94 19.56
N PRO A 64 -0.76 19.24 19.73
CA PRO A 64 -0.68 18.15 20.68
C PRO A 64 -0.54 18.68 22.12
N ARG A 65 -0.99 17.88 23.10
CA ARG A 65 -0.81 18.18 24.54
C ARG A 65 0.62 17.91 25.02
N ASN A 66 1.36 17.06 24.31
CA ASN A 66 2.73 16.67 24.65
C ASN A 66 3.70 17.13 23.56
N ALA A 67 4.97 17.24 23.94
CA ALA A 67 6.03 17.60 23.02
C ALA A 67 6.18 16.53 21.91
N VAL A 68 6.33 17.01 20.68
CA VAL A 68 6.72 16.18 19.53
C VAL A 68 8.18 15.76 19.75
N THR A 69 8.46 14.47 19.61
CA THR A 69 9.82 13.96 19.70
C THR A 69 10.64 14.39 18.49
N LEU A 70 11.95 14.50 18.64
CA LEU A 70 12.84 14.89 17.53
C LEU A 70 12.71 13.92 16.34
N ASP A 71 12.56 12.63 16.61
CA ASP A 71 12.39 11.62 15.55
C ASP A 71 11.07 11.80 14.80
N ALA A 72 9.97 12.11 15.50
CA ALA A 72 8.69 12.41 14.86
C ALA A 72 8.78 13.67 13.99
N ALA A 73 9.31 14.77 14.54
CA ALA A 73 9.46 16.03 13.80
C ALA A 73 10.36 15.87 12.56
N ASN A 74 11.41 15.05 12.63
CA ASN A 74 12.28 14.78 11.48
C ASN A 74 11.59 13.99 10.36
N ILE A 75 10.61 13.16 10.71
CA ILE A 75 9.88 12.31 9.77
C ILE A 75 8.73 13.08 9.13
N THR A 76 7.93 13.78 9.94
CA THR A 76 6.69 14.44 9.52
C THR A 76 6.90 15.90 9.10
N GLY A 77 8.01 16.51 9.51
CA GLY A 77 8.24 17.94 9.33
C GLY A 77 7.37 18.83 10.23
N LEU A 78 6.69 18.27 11.24
CA LEU A 78 5.85 19.01 12.18
C LEU A 78 6.51 19.07 13.56
N ASP A 79 6.68 20.28 14.10
CA ASP A 79 7.09 20.47 15.49
C ASP A 79 6.05 21.25 16.33
N ASN A 80 6.33 21.44 17.62
CA ASN A 80 5.40 22.16 18.50
C ASN A 80 5.25 23.66 18.16
N TRP A 81 6.20 24.28 17.45
CA TRP A 81 6.12 25.67 17.02
C TRP A 81 5.19 25.84 15.83
N ASP A 82 5.26 24.93 14.86
CA ASP A 82 4.35 24.88 13.72
C ASP A 82 2.91 24.68 14.18
N LEU A 83 2.72 23.79 15.16
CA LEU A 83 1.40 23.36 15.65
C LEU A 83 0.82 24.27 16.75
N GLN A 84 1.54 25.30 17.21
CA GLN A 84 1.13 26.07 18.40
C GLN A 84 -0.19 26.85 18.23
N TRP A 85 -0.58 27.14 16.98
CA TRP A 85 -1.81 27.86 16.63
C TRP A 85 -2.86 26.96 15.98
N CYS A 86 -2.57 25.68 15.84
CA CYS A 86 -3.54 24.69 15.36
C CYS A 86 -4.60 24.41 16.43
N PRO A 87 -5.79 23.94 16.05
CA PRO A 87 -6.78 23.49 17.00
C PRO A 87 -6.29 22.26 17.75
N SER A 88 -6.73 22.07 18.99
CA SER A 88 -6.59 20.81 19.71
C SER A 88 -7.46 19.71 19.08
N PHE A 89 -7.16 18.44 19.39
CA PHE A 89 -7.98 17.33 18.88
C PHE A 89 -9.46 17.46 19.29
N GLY A 90 -9.72 17.91 20.51
CA GLY A 90 -11.09 18.09 21.01
C GLY A 90 -11.90 19.12 20.22
N GLU A 91 -11.26 20.17 19.73
CA GLU A 91 -11.93 21.20 18.92
C GLU A 91 -12.29 20.71 17.51
N ILE A 92 -11.56 19.73 16.96
CA ILE A 92 -11.86 19.15 15.65
C ILE A 92 -12.71 17.88 15.72
N ALA A 93 -12.89 17.28 16.90
CA ALA A 93 -13.55 15.98 17.05
C ALA A 93 -14.99 15.98 16.48
N GLU A 94 -15.76 17.04 16.73
CA GLU A 94 -17.12 17.18 16.18
C GLU A 94 -17.10 17.34 14.65
N ALA A 95 -16.08 17.99 14.08
CA ALA A 95 -15.92 18.11 12.63
C ALA A 95 -15.62 16.74 11.99
N VAL A 96 -14.74 15.95 12.61
CA VAL A 96 -14.44 14.56 12.21
C VAL A 96 -15.70 13.70 12.26
N GLU A 97 -16.46 13.77 13.36
CA GLU A 97 -17.71 13.03 13.51
C GLU A 97 -18.73 13.41 12.44
N LYS A 98 -19.02 14.70 12.28
CA LYS A 98 -19.98 15.19 11.29
C LYS A 98 -19.56 14.82 9.87
N PHE A 99 -18.27 14.90 9.55
CA PHE A 99 -17.74 14.45 8.26
C PHE A 99 -18.11 12.98 8.01
N LEU A 100 -17.85 12.09 8.97
CA LEU A 100 -18.20 10.68 8.84
C LEU A 100 -19.71 10.46 8.68
N TYR A 101 -20.55 11.17 9.44
CA TYR A 101 -22.01 11.06 9.31
C TYR A 101 -22.58 11.61 7.99
N THR A 102 -21.82 12.39 7.22
CA THR A 102 -22.24 12.79 5.86
C THR A 102 -22.12 11.66 4.83
N LEU A 103 -21.41 10.58 5.16
CA LEU A 103 -21.08 9.49 4.25
C LEU A 103 -22.18 8.42 4.21
N GLN A 104 -22.21 7.60 3.16
CA GLN A 104 -23.18 6.51 3.06
C GLN A 104 -22.77 5.32 3.97
N PRO A 105 -23.60 4.94 4.96
CA PRO A 105 -23.34 3.75 5.77
C PRO A 105 -23.64 2.45 5.01
N PRO A 106 -23.00 1.33 5.38
CA PRO A 106 -22.00 1.17 6.44
C PRO A 106 -20.64 1.77 6.09
N ILE A 107 -20.01 2.45 7.05
CA ILE A 107 -18.73 3.15 6.89
C ILE A 107 -17.61 2.32 7.53
N CYS A 108 -16.52 2.10 6.81
CA CYS A 108 -15.32 1.44 7.33
C CYS A 108 -14.09 2.34 7.19
N LEU A 109 -13.44 2.63 8.32
CA LEU A 109 -12.14 3.26 8.36
C LEU A 109 -11.07 2.25 7.93
N VAL A 110 -10.13 2.67 7.10
CA VAL A 110 -9.03 1.85 6.59
C VAL A 110 -7.72 2.58 6.87
N ALA A 111 -6.85 1.97 7.65
CA ALA A 111 -5.53 2.52 7.95
C ALA A 111 -4.46 1.44 7.72
N HIS A 112 -3.21 1.85 7.55
CA HIS A 112 -2.10 0.93 7.32
C HIS A 112 -1.36 0.62 8.60
N ASN A 113 -1.43 -0.64 9.07
CA ASN A 113 -1.05 -1.02 10.43
C ASN A 113 -1.97 -0.38 11.51
N GLY A 114 -3.20 -0.05 11.11
CA GLY A 114 -4.17 0.69 11.92
C GLY A 114 -4.57 -0.01 13.22
N ASP A 115 -4.63 -1.35 13.22
CA ASP A 115 -5.00 -2.12 14.43
C ASP A 115 -3.98 -1.93 15.56
N LYS A 116 -2.73 -1.59 15.22
CA LYS A 116 -1.64 -1.40 16.17
C LYS A 116 -1.34 0.06 16.47
N PHE A 117 -1.91 1.00 15.72
CA PHE A 117 -1.54 2.40 15.81
C PHE A 117 -2.73 3.35 15.67
N ASP A 118 -3.21 3.60 14.45
CA ASP A 118 -4.20 4.64 14.16
C ASP A 118 -5.52 4.45 14.90
N PHE A 119 -6.08 3.24 14.88
CA PHE A 119 -7.37 3.00 15.52
C PHE A 119 -7.27 3.10 17.05
N PRO A 120 -6.28 2.49 17.74
CA PRO A 120 -6.07 2.73 19.17
C PRO A 120 -5.84 4.19 19.53
N LEU A 121 -5.07 4.94 18.74
CA LEU A 121 -4.77 6.35 19.01
C LEU A 121 -6.02 7.22 18.83
N LEU A 122 -6.73 7.06 17.71
CA LEU A 122 -8.00 7.74 17.45
C LEU A 122 -9.02 7.45 18.56
N ARG A 123 -9.11 6.19 18.99
CA ARG A 123 -9.99 5.80 20.11
C ARG A 123 -9.64 6.50 21.41
N ALA A 124 -8.36 6.64 21.73
CA ALA A 124 -7.91 7.32 22.93
C ALA A 124 -8.24 8.83 22.87
N GLU A 125 -7.95 9.48 21.74
CA GLU A 125 -8.24 10.89 21.54
C GLU A 125 -9.74 11.22 21.58
N LEU A 126 -10.59 10.39 20.94
CA LEU A 126 -12.04 10.55 20.98
C LEU A 126 -12.61 10.27 22.37
N LYS A 127 -12.17 9.20 23.05
CA LYS A 127 -12.61 8.89 24.42
C LYS A 127 -12.28 10.02 25.39
N HIS A 128 -11.11 10.65 25.24
CA HIS A 128 -10.68 11.74 26.09
C HIS A 128 -11.40 13.05 25.78
N SER A 129 -11.48 13.41 24.50
CA SER A 129 -11.86 14.78 24.09
C SER A 129 -13.34 14.90 23.70
N ALA A 130 -13.99 13.79 23.36
CA ALA A 130 -15.37 13.75 22.89
C ALA A 130 -16.07 12.43 23.27
N PRO A 131 -16.21 12.13 24.58
CA PRO A 131 -16.74 10.85 25.07
C PRO A 131 -18.20 10.56 24.67
N GLY A 132 -18.93 11.57 24.20
CA GLY A 132 -20.31 11.44 23.74
C GLY A 132 -20.47 10.96 22.29
N ILE A 133 -19.38 10.87 21.52
CA ILE A 133 -19.43 10.42 20.11
C ILE A 133 -19.77 8.93 20.08
N ASP A 134 -20.84 8.59 19.37
CA ASP A 134 -21.23 7.19 19.15
C ASP A 134 -20.38 6.56 18.04
N LEU A 135 -19.48 5.65 18.43
CA LEU A 135 -18.64 4.90 17.49
C LEU A 135 -19.21 3.55 17.08
N THR A 136 -20.40 3.18 17.54
CA THR A 136 -21.04 1.91 17.17
C THR A 136 -21.48 1.88 15.70
N ALA A 137 -21.61 3.05 15.09
CA ALA A 137 -21.93 3.22 13.67
C ALA A 137 -20.75 2.94 12.72
N PHE A 138 -19.50 2.92 13.23
CA PHE A 138 -18.30 2.86 12.40
C PHE A 138 -17.57 1.53 12.53
N PHE A 139 -17.12 1.01 11.39
CA PHE A 139 -16.23 -0.13 11.30
C PHE A 139 -14.80 0.32 11.02
N CYS A 140 -13.83 -0.57 11.24
CA CYS A 140 -12.45 -0.38 10.84
C CYS A 140 -11.83 -1.68 10.30
N CYS A 141 -10.81 -1.53 9.44
CA CYS A 141 -10.09 -2.63 8.83
C CYS A 141 -8.63 -2.24 8.58
N ASP A 142 -7.68 -3.04 9.06
CA ASP A 142 -6.26 -2.85 8.79
C ASP A 142 -5.88 -3.35 7.38
N SER A 143 -5.23 -2.50 6.60
CA SER A 143 -4.77 -2.83 5.26
C SER A 143 -3.50 -3.67 5.23
N LEU A 144 -2.68 -3.66 6.29
CA LEU A 144 -1.43 -4.42 6.34
C LEU A 144 -1.66 -5.94 6.21
N PRO A 145 -2.55 -6.59 6.98
CA PRO A 145 -2.88 -7.99 6.76
C PRO A 145 -3.58 -8.23 5.42
N ALA A 146 -4.41 -7.29 4.95
CA ALA A 146 -5.06 -7.37 3.64
C ALA A 146 -4.03 -7.49 2.51
N PHE A 147 -3.02 -6.62 2.52
CA PHE A 147 -1.98 -6.62 1.51
C PHE A 147 -1.14 -7.89 1.54
N ARG A 148 -0.86 -8.44 2.72
CA ARG A 148 -0.17 -9.74 2.84
C ARG A 148 -0.97 -10.89 2.25
N GLU A 149 -2.28 -10.90 2.46
CA GLU A 149 -3.17 -11.93 1.95
C GLU A 149 -3.34 -11.82 0.43
N ILE A 150 -3.60 -10.61 -0.08
CA ILE A 150 -3.88 -10.37 -1.50
C ILE A 150 -2.62 -10.51 -2.36
N LEU A 151 -1.52 -9.88 -1.94
CA LEU A 151 -0.29 -9.79 -2.75
C LEU A 151 0.67 -10.95 -2.53
N GLY A 152 0.55 -11.68 -1.40
CA GLY A 152 1.44 -12.80 -1.07
C GLY A 152 2.92 -12.42 -1.15
N ASN A 153 3.66 -13.08 -2.05
CA ASN A 153 5.08 -12.84 -2.27
C ASN A 153 5.39 -11.99 -3.51
N ALA A 154 4.39 -11.41 -4.18
CA ALA A 154 4.60 -10.59 -5.37
C ALA A 154 5.62 -9.47 -5.08
N ALA A 155 6.80 -9.53 -5.70
CA ALA A 155 7.94 -8.70 -5.37
C ALA A 155 8.03 -7.43 -6.21
N ASP A 156 7.38 -7.40 -7.37
CA ASP A 156 7.43 -6.31 -8.35
C ASP A 156 6.07 -6.10 -9.05
N PRO A 157 5.90 -5.01 -9.84
CA PRO A 157 4.63 -4.71 -10.50
C PRO A 157 4.11 -5.76 -11.47
N GLN A 158 5.01 -6.52 -12.12
CA GLN A 158 4.61 -7.55 -13.06
C GLN A 158 3.97 -8.72 -12.31
N GLU A 159 4.62 -9.19 -11.23
CA GLU A 159 4.07 -10.23 -10.36
C GLU A 159 2.75 -9.80 -9.71
N VAL A 160 2.59 -8.51 -9.34
CA VAL A 160 1.32 -7.98 -8.83
C VAL A 160 0.22 -8.06 -9.91
N SER A 161 0.53 -7.65 -11.14
CA SER A 161 -0.41 -7.70 -12.27
C SER A 161 -0.89 -9.14 -12.51
N GLU A 162 0.01 -10.11 -12.45
CA GLU A 162 -0.31 -11.54 -12.58
C GLU A 162 -1.20 -12.04 -11.44
N VAL A 163 -0.89 -11.67 -10.18
CA VAL A 163 -1.71 -12.03 -9.02
C VAL A 163 -3.12 -11.45 -9.12
N LEU A 164 -3.27 -10.22 -9.62
CA LEU A 164 -4.58 -9.60 -9.81
C LEU A 164 -5.35 -10.27 -10.95
N ALA A 165 -4.71 -10.49 -12.10
CA ALA A 165 -5.34 -11.16 -13.25
C ALA A 165 -5.85 -12.56 -12.89
N LEU A 166 -5.06 -13.36 -12.16
CA LEU A 166 -5.47 -14.69 -11.70
C LEU A 166 -6.69 -14.65 -10.77
N GLY A 167 -6.90 -13.56 -10.04
CA GLY A 167 -8.05 -13.38 -9.15
C GLY A 167 -9.32 -12.91 -9.86
N GLU A 168 -9.22 -12.44 -11.11
CA GLU A 168 -10.37 -12.03 -11.93
C GLU A 168 -10.91 -13.17 -12.80
N ILE A 169 -10.16 -14.26 -12.94
CA ILE A 169 -10.60 -15.45 -13.66
C ILE A 169 -11.76 -16.09 -12.89
N ASP A 170 -12.90 -16.24 -13.56
CA ASP A 170 -14.09 -16.84 -12.99
C ASP A 170 -13.90 -18.36 -12.77
N ASN A 171 -14.71 -18.91 -11.86
CA ASN A 171 -14.71 -20.35 -11.62
C ASN A 171 -15.11 -21.12 -12.88
N GLU A 172 -15.89 -20.51 -13.77
CA GLU A 172 -16.33 -21.11 -15.04
C GLU A 172 -15.17 -21.36 -15.99
N PHE A 173 -14.20 -20.44 -16.07
CA PHE A 173 -12.95 -20.64 -16.82
C PHE A 173 -12.09 -21.75 -16.22
N TRP A 174 -11.94 -21.80 -14.89
CA TRP A 174 -11.18 -22.88 -14.25
C TRP A 174 -11.85 -24.24 -14.43
N GLU A 175 -13.18 -24.32 -14.30
CA GLU A 175 -13.97 -25.52 -14.56
C GLU A 175 -13.83 -25.98 -16.03
N ALA A 176 -13.83 -25.04 -16.99
CA ALA A 176 -13.62 -25.34 -18.40
C ALA A 176 -12.18 -25.79 -18.72
N PHE A 177 -11.19 -25.19 -18.06
CA PHE A 177 -9.78 -25.57 -18.19
C PHE A 177 -9.52 -26.98 -17.67
N GLU A 178 -10.03 -27.31 -16.47
CA GLU A 178 -9.94 -28.66 -15.91
C GLU A 178 -10.67 -29.71 -16.77
N ALA A 179 -11.84 -29.36 -17.32
CA ALA A 179 -12.58 -30.24 -18.23
C ALA A 179 -11.84 -30.50 -19.56
N ALA A 180 -11.09 -29.52 -20.08
CA ALA A 180 -10.30 -29.66 -21.29
C ALA A 180 -9.07 -30.58 -21.08
N ASP A 181 -8.41 -30.51 -19.92
CA ASP A 181 -7.29 -31.41 -19.60
C ASP A 181 -7.76 -32.86 -19.38
N ILE A 182 -8.93 -33.06 -18.76
CA ILE A 182 -9.49 -34.40 -18.53
C ILE A 182 -9.92 -35.11 -19.83
N THR A 183 -10.25 -34.37 -20.90
CA THR A 183 -10.69 -34.96 -22.19
C THR A 183 -9.56 -35.33 -23.15
N SER A 184 -8.30 -35.01 -22.81
CA SER A 184 -7.12 -35.36 -23.63
C SER A 184 -6.44 -36.69 -23.21
N ALA A 185 -6.87 -37.30 -22.11
CA ALA A 185 -6.40 -38.62 -21.70
C ALA A 185 -7.14 -39.76 -22.43
N SER A 186 -7.01 -39.82 -23.75
CA SER A 186 -7.32 -41.02 -24.53
C SER A 186 -6.03 -41.56 -25.15
N ASP A 187 -5.40 -42.52 -24.48
CA ASP A 187 -4.58 -43.66 -24.96
C ASP A 187 -3.81 -43.57 -26.31
N SER A 188 -3.27 -42.41 -26.72
CA SER A 188 -2.51 -42.31 -27.98
C SER A 188 -1.13 -41.66 -27.90
N ASP A 189 -0.58 -41.44 -26.71
CA ASP A 189 0.73 -40.78 -26.55
C ASP A 189 1.92 -41.73 -26.30
N GLU A 190 1.74 -43.04 -26.39
CA GLU A 190 2.84 -44.01 -26.20
C GLU A 190 3.52 -44.48 -27.51
N GLN A 191 3.48 -43.70 -28.61
CA GLN A 191 4.08 -44.13 -29.88
C GLN A 191 4.89 -43.12 -30.70
N LEU A 192 5.22 -41.93 -30.19
CA LEU A 192 6.00 -40.92 -30.95
C LEU A 192 7.45 -40.70 -30.51
N LEU A 193 8.01 -41.58 -29.67
CA LEU A 193 9.42 -41.54 -29.28
C LEU A 193 10.30 -42.47 -30.13
N SER A 194 10.42 -42.20 -31.43
CA SER A 194 11.62 -42.60 -32.21
C SER A 194 11.56 -42.13 -33.67
N GLN A 195 11.89 -40.87 -33.97
CA GLN A 195 12.44 -40.52 -35.29
C GLN A 195 13.54 -39.44 -35.19
N PRO A 196 14.63 -39.53 -35.98
CA PRO A 196 15.74 -38.58 -35.90
C PRO A 196 15.42 -37.27 -36.63
N VAL A 197 15.79 -36.14 -36.02
CA VAL A 197 15.62 -34.79 -36.58
C VAL A 197 16.78 -34.47 -37.53
N GLU A 198 16.51 -34.28 -38.82
CA GLU A 198 17.47 -33.70 -39.76
C GLU A 198 17.50 -32.16 -39.69
N ARG A 199 18.70 -31.59 -39.88
CA ARG A 199 19.04 -30.17 -39.68
C ARG A 199 18.73 -29.37 -40.97
N PRO A 200 18.04 -28.22 -40.93
CA PRO A 200 17.79 -27.43 -42.15
C PRO A 200 19.04 -26.66 -42.59
N THR A 201 19.36 -26.75 -43.89
CA THR A 201 20.45 -26.02 -44.56
C THR A 201 20.05 -24.58 -44.91
N HIS A 202 20.97 -23.65 -44.67
CA HIS A 202 20.92 -22.25 -45.10
C HIS A 202 20.86 -22.09 -46.63
N GLN A 203 19.97 -21.24 -47.13
CA GLN A 203 20.08 -20.64 -48.47
C GLN A 203 19.90 -19.13 -48.40
N THR A 204 20.90 -18.42 -48.90
CA THR A 204 21.01 -16.96 -49.01
C THR A 204 20.42 -16.47 -50.35
N PRO A 205 19.56 -15.45 -50.40
CA PRO A 205 19.20 -14.81 -51.66
C PRO A 205 20.21 -13.72 -52.07
N GLN A 206 20.55 -13.74 -53.36
CA GLN A 206 21.58 -12.91 -54.01
C GLN A 206 21.14 -11.47 -54.29
N ASN A 207 22.13 -10.57 -54.23
CA ASN A 207 22.08 -9.16 -54.61
C ASN A 207 21.69 -8.95 -56.09
N LYS A 208 20.91 -7.89 -56.34
CA LYS A 208 20.94 -7.14 -57.61
C LYS A 208 21.31 -5.69 -57.32
N ALA A 209 22.47 -5.28 -57.83
CA ALA A 209 22.94 -3.90 -57.84
C ALA A 209 22.46 -3.19 -59.11
N LEU A 210 22.08 -1.91 -58.99
CA LEU A 210 22.04 -0.97 -60.10
C LEU A 210 22.64 0.38 -59.65
N ALA A 211 23.79 0.66 -60.28
CA ALA A 211 24.40 1.91 -60.73
C ALA A 211 24.35 3.23 -59.91
N TYR A 212 25.42 4.00 -60.14
CA TYR A 212 26.02 5.09 -59.36
C TYR A 212 25.89 6.44 -60.10
N ASP A 213 25.74 7.55 -59.37
CA ASP A 213 26.25 8.91 -59.69
C ASP A 213 25.85 9.84 -58.53
N GLY A 214 26.59 10.80 -57.96
CA GLY A 214 27.94 11.34 -58.11
C GLY A 214 28.05 12.61 -57.23
N ASN A 215 29.02 12.63 -56.30
CA ASN A 215 29.78 13.78 -55.73
C ASN A 215 29.14 14.91 -54.85
N PRO A 216 29.93 15.69 -54.05
CA PRO A 216 29.74 15.89 -52.58
C PRO A 216 29.60 17.39 -52.08
N PRO A 217 30.04 17.80 -50.85
CA PRO A 217 29.31 18.44 -49.70
C PRO A 217 29.47 20.01 -49.63
N PRO A 218 29.43 20.80 -48.50
CA PRO A 218 29.03 20.70 -47.06
C PRO A 218 28.20 21.97 -46.59
N PRO A 219 28.29 22.59 -45.36
CA PRO A 219 28.46 22.17 -43.96
C PRO A 219 27.35 22.67 -42.96
N LYS A 220 27.45 22.18 -41.72
CA LYS A 220 26.68 22.56 -40.51
C LYS A 220 26.96 23.99 -40.02
N LYS A 221 25.92 24.72 -39.59
CA LYS A 221 26.04 25.93 -38.75
C LYS A 221 25.79 25.63 -37.28
N ARG A 222 26.80 25.96 -36.49
CA ARG A 222 26.85 26.12 -35.04
C ARG A 222 25.99 27.33 -34.63
N ARG A 223 25.29 27.24 -33.49
CA ARG A 223 24.90 28.42 -32.72
C ARG A 223 25.16 28.16 -31.24
N GLU A 224 26.06 28.97 -30.69
CA GLU A 224 26.32 29.17 -29.28
C GLU A 224 25.51 30.38 -28.80
N GLU A 225 24.99 30.28 -27.59
CA GLU A 225 24.57 31.32 -26.65
C GLU A 225 24.30 30.55 -25.35
N SER A 226 24.62 30.93 -24.13
CA SER A 226 25.46 31.96 -23.50
C SER A 226 25.33 31.68 -21.98
N GLY A 227 26.29 32.12 -21.15
CA GLY A 227 26.08 32.27 -19.70
C GLY A 227 27.06 31.56 -18.78
N GLN A 228 27.90 32.36 -18.11
CA GLN A 228 28.96 31.97 -17.17
C GLN A 228 28.47 31.94 -15.70
N HIS A 229 28.93 30.91 -14.96
CA HIS A 229 29.35 30.85 -13.53
C HIS A 229 28.38 31.18 -12.36
N PRO A 230 28.65 30.72 -11.10
CA PRO A 230 29.55 29.65 -10.62
C PRO A 230 28.91 28.61 -9.67
N GLN A 231 29.48 27.41 -9.68
CA GLN A 231 29.37 26.39 -8.61
C GLN A 231 30.04 26.85 -7.30
N LEU A 232 29.63 26.26 -6.17
CA LEU A 232 30.38 25.88 -4.94
C LEU A 232 29.33 25.71 -3.81
N ARG A 233 29.17 24.65 -3.01
CA ARG A 233 29.84 23.36 -2.79
C ARG A 233 28.79 22.37 -2.27
N GLN A 234 28.77 21.17 -2.85
CA GLN A 234 28.20 20.00 -2.19
C GLN A 234 29.05 19.65 -0.96
N SER A 235 28.41 19.42 0.18
CA SER A 235 28.99 18.57 1.23
C SER A 235 28.11 17.34 1.34
N GLU A 236 28.54 16.30 0.64
CA GLU A 236 28.09 14.93 0.86
C GLU A 236 28.59 14.48 2.23
N VAL A 237 27.67 14.23 3.16
CA VAL A 237 27.94 13.30 4.27
C VAL A 237 26.83 12.26 4.27
N ARG A 238 26.99 11.28 3.38
CA ARG A 238 26.38 9.97 3.55
C ARG A 238 26.96 9.34 4.81
N ARG A 239 26.18 9.28 5.88
CA ARG A 239 26.34 8.25 6.91
C ARG A 239 25.04 7.46 7.03
N ARG A 240 24.99 6.37 6.27
CA ARG A 240 24.13 5.21 6.56
C ARG A 240 24.57 4.66 7.91
N LEU A 241 23.69 4.70 8.89
CA LEU A 241 23.80 3.89 10.09
C LEU A 241 22.87 2.69 9.91
N ASP A 242 23.41 1.67 9.24
CA ASP A 242 22.86 0.32 9.29
C ASP A 242 23.25 -0.30 10.64
N PHE A 243 22.35 -0.24 11.62
CA PHE A 243 22.53 -1.02 12.85
C PHE A 243 22.03 -2.44 12.63
N SER A 244 22.99 -3.33 12.35
CA SER A 244 22.85 -4.77 12.45
C SER A 244 22.82 -5.17 13.93
N ASN A 245 21.74 -5.81 14.35
CA ASN A 245 21.64 -6.46 15.65
C ASN A 245 22.67 -7.60 15.74
N THR A 246 23.65 -7.44 16.61
CA THR A 246 24.41 -8.56 17.19
C THR A 246 23.93 -8.74 18.62
N ALA A 247 23.40 -9.93 18.92
CA ALA A 247 23.26 -10.43 20.29
C ALA A 247 23.82 -11.86 20.33
N PRO A 248 24.49 -12.26 21.43
CA PRO A 248 25.33 -13.45 21.46
C PRO A 248 24.52 -14.73 21.73
N ALA A 249 25.14 -15.85 21.33
CA ALA A 249 24.66 -17.21 21.46
C ALA A 249 24.77 -17.78 22.90
N ASN A 250 23.78 -18.58 23.29
CA ASN A 250 23.82 -19.79 24.15
C ASN A 250 22.36 -20.18 24.49
N GLY A 251 21.85 -21.41 24.42
CA GLY A 251 22.32 -22.73 23.99
C GLY A 251 21.10 -23.69 23.96
N SER A 252 21.16 -24.67 23.05
CA SER A 252 20.57 -26.03 23.10
C SER A 252 19.14 -26.27 23.66
N ASN A 253 18.17 -26.66 22.82
CA ASN A 253 17.85 -28.06 22.46
C ASN A 253 16.49 -28.24 21.76
N THR A 254 16.55 -28.92 20.60
CA THR A 254 15.66 -29.95 20.04
C THR A 254 14.16 -29.99 20.40
N SER A 255 13.29 -29.83 19.39
CA SER A 255 12.40 -30.92 18.93
C SER A 255 11.72 -30.56 17.61
N SER A 256 11.79 -31.51 16.69
CA SER A 256 11.33 -31.52 15.30
C SER A 256 9.81 -31.45 15.13
N THR A 257 9.34 -30.48 14.33
CA THR A 257 8.10 -30.61 13.56
C THR A 257 8.34 -30.03 12.15
N SER A 258 8.15 -30.89 11.15
CA SER A 258 8.32 -30.63 9.73
C SER A 258 7.36 -29.55 9.22
N ALA A 259 7.83 -28.30 9.14
CA ALA A 259 7.16 -27.27 8.37
C ALA A 259 7.70 -27.31 6.93
N LEU A 260 6.80 -27.62 5.98
CA LEU A 260 7.01 -27.51 4.54
C LEU A 260 7.60 -26.13 4.22
N LYS A 261 8.87 -26.10 3.81
CA LYS A 261 9.54 -24.87 3.35
C LYS A 261 8.97 -24.48 2.00
N LYS A 262 8.19 -23.39 1.96
CA LYS A 262 7.80 -22.73 0.70
C LYS A 262 9.06 -22.23 -0.03
N PRO A 263 9.15 -22.38 -1.36
CA PRO A 263 10.34 -21.98 -2.10
C PRO A 263 10.48 -20.46 -2.05
N LEU A 264 11.62 -19.99 -1.54
CA LEU A 264 12.03 -18.60 -1.65
C LEU A 264 12.44 -18.35 -3.10
N VAL A 265 11.72 -17.48 -3.81
CA VAL A 265 12.25 -16.86 -5.02
C VAL A 265 12.80 -15.48 -4.61
N ASN A 266 14.08 -15.23 -4.95
CA ASN A 266 14.88 -14.01 -4.72
C ASN A 266 15.41 -13.64 -3.32
N GLY A 267 15.27 -14.48 -2.29
CA GLY A 267 16.10 -14.39 -1.06
C GLY A 267 15.93 -13.14 -0.18
N LYS A 268 15.17 -12.12 -0.59
CA LYS A 268 14.81 -10.95 0.22
C LYS A 268 13.33 -11.04 0.60
N LYS A 269 13.03 -10.91 1.89
CA LYS A 269 11.65 -10.84 2.38
C LYS A 269 10.96 -9.62 1.78
N VAL A 270 9.78 -9.83 1.20
CA VAL A 270 8.92 -8.77 0.67
C VAL A 270 8.48 -7.84 1.81
N GLN A 271 8.62 -6.52 1.58
CA GLN A 271 8.27 -5.50 2.57
C GLN A 271 6.85 -5.00 2.35
N PHE A 272 6.12 -4.84 3.44
CA PHE A 272 4.75 -4.34 3.44
C PHE A 272 4.62 -2.98 4.12
N LYS A 273 5.69 -2.18 4.15
CA LYS A 273 5.56 -0.75 4.47
C LYS A 273 4.77 -0.06 3.36
N LEU A 274 3.94 0.94 3.69
CA LEU A 274 3.04 1.60 2.73
C LEU A 274 3.74 1.98 1.42
N GLY A 275 4.84 2.73 1.47
CA GLY A 275 5.61 3.12 0.28
C GLY A 275 6.13 1.94 -0.55
N LYS A 276 6.49 0.81 0.08
CA LYS A 276 6.93 -0.41 -0.65
C LYS A 276 5.79 -1.21 -1.24
N VAL A 277 4.58 -1.10 -0.69
CA VAL A 277 3.39 -1.63 -1.35
C VAL A 277 3.01 -0.72 -2.51
N TYR A 278 3.02 0.59 -2.30
CA TYR A 278 2.73 1.59 -3.34
C TYR A 278 3.63 1.41 -4.56
N GLU A 279 4.96 1.35 -4.38
CA GLU A 279 5.93 1.13 -5.47
C GLU A 279 5.59 -0.11 -6.30
N ARG A 280 5.20 -1.22 -5.66
CA ARG A 280 4.87 -2.48 -6.35
C ARG A 280 3.52 -2.44 -7.04
N VAL A 281 2.49 -1.85 -6.42
CA VAL A 281 1.11 -1.87 -6.95
C VAL A 281 0.88 -0.75 -7.97
N VAL A 282 1.49 0.41 -7.76
CA VAL A 282 1.32 1.59 -8.61
C VAL A 282 2.40 1.67 -9.70
N GLY A 283 3.60 1.13 -9.43
CA GLY A 283 4.74 1.14 -10.35
C GLY A 283 5.60 2.41 -10.28
N THR A 284 5.36 3.28 -9.29
CA THR A 284 6.11 4.53 -9.09
C THR A 284 6.44 4.74 -7.62
N GLU A 285 7.46 5.55 -7.33
CA GLU A 285 7.74 5.97 -5.94
C GLU A 285 6.55 6.74 -5.35
N MET A 286 6.34 6.56 -4.04
CA MET A 286 5.26 7.23 -3.31
C MET A 286 5.63 8.70 -3.10
N PRO A 287 4.78 9.65 -3.55
CA PRO A 287 5.03 11.07 -3.32
C PRO A 287 4.74 11.44 -1.85
N LEU A 288 5.53 12.33 -1.28
CA LEU A 288 5.26 13.01 0.01
C LEU A 288 4.93 12.04 1.16
N ALA A 289 5.76 11.01 1.34
CA ALA A 289 5.62 10.10 2.47
C ALA A 289 5.72 10.87 3.80
N HIS A 290 4.92 10.46 4.80
CA HIS A 290 4.84 11.09 6.12
C HIS A 290 4.14 12.46 6.13
N GLU A 291 3.28 12.70 5.14
CA GLU A 291 2.19 13.68 5.21
C GLU A 291 0.87 12.90 5.26
N ALA A 292 0.02 13.14 6.27
CA ALA A 292 -1.14 12.29 6.52
C ALA A 292 -2.10 12.19 5.31
N GLU A 293 -2.34 13.31 4.61
CA GLU A 293 -3.21 13.30 3.42
C GLU A 293 -2.60 12.53 2.25
N ALA A 294 -1.28 12.64 2.05
CA ALA A 294 -0.58 11.93 0.99
C ALA A 294 -0.59 10.42 1.23
N ASP A 295 -0.35 10.00 2.47
CA ASP A 295 -0.37 8.59 2.87
C ASP A 295 -1.79 8.00 2.77
N CYS A 296 -2.83 8.75 3.17
CA CYS A 296 -4.22 8.39 2.90
C CYS A 296 -4.50 8.18 1.40
N ARG A 297 -3.99 9.09 0.56
CA ARG A 297 -4.23 9.04 -0.88
C ARG A 297 -3.49 7.87 -1.54
N ALA A 298 -2.27 7.61 -1.11
CA ALA A 298 -1.48 6.47 -1.54
C ALA A 298 -2.18 5.16 -1.17
N LEU A 299 -2.66 5.07 0.07
CA LEU A 299 -3.42 3.91 0.56
C LEU A 299 -4.70 3.69 -0.26
N ALA A 300 -5.46 4.75 -0.51
CA ALA A 300 -6.67 4.69 -1.32
C ALA A 300 -6.38 4.21 -2.76
N GLU A 301 -5.27 4.66 -3.36
CA GLU A 301 -4.90 4.27 -4.72
C GLU A 301 -4.48 2.79 -4.79
N ILE A 302 -3.71 2.30 -3.81
CA ILE A 302 -3.39 0.87 -3.71
C ILE A 302 -4.69 0.06 -3.65
N CYS A 303 -5.58 0.39 -2.72
CA CYS A 303 -6.85 -0.32 -2.54
C CYS A 303 -7.73 -0.27 -3.80
N ALA A 304 -7.75 0.85 -4.52
CA ALA A 304 -8.47 0.99 -5.78
C ALA A 304 -7.91 0.11 -6.90
N ARG A 305 -6.59 -0.13 -6.92
CA ARG A 305 -5.95 -1.06 -7.88
C ARG A 305 -6.15 -2.53 -7.51
N LEU A 306 -6.25 -2.84 -6.21
CA LEU A 306 -6.59 -4.19 -5.74
C LEU A 306 -8.07 -4.55 -5.96
N GLY A 307 -8.94 -3.54 -6.16
CA GLY A 307 -10.31 -3.72 -6.64
C GLY A 307 -11.16 -4.64 -5.76
N SER A 308 -11.86 -5.59 -6.39
CA SER A 308 -12.78 -6.53 -5.74
C SER A 308 -12.12 -7.32 -4.62
N ARG A 309 -10.88 -7.77 -4.80
CA ARG A 309 -10.15 -8.56 -3.79
C ARG A 309 -10.00 -7.80 -2.47
N PHE A 310 -9.73 -6.50 -2.55
CA PHE A 310 -9.66 -5.67 -1.34
C PHE A 310 -11.04 -5.43 -0.73
N LEU A 311 -12.06 -5.16 -1.55
CA LEU A 311 -13.42 -4.95 -1.07
C LEU A 311 -14.01 -6.19 -0.39
N GLU A 312 -13.76 -7.38 -0.94
CA GLU A 312 -14.13 -8.68 -0.36
C GLU A 312 -13.42 -8.92 0.97
N TYR A 313 -12.12 -8.62 1.04
CA TYR A 313 -11.36 -8.70 2.29
C TYR A 313 -11.98 -7.79 3.36
N VAL A 314 -12.30 -6.53 3.02
CA VAL A 314 -12.93 -5.58 3.95
C VAL A 314 -14.27 -6.12 4.45
N ASP A 315 -15.16 -6.58 3.55
CA ASP A 315 -16.46 -7.14 3.94
C ASP A 315 -16.30 -8.39 4.85
N ALA A 316 -15.27 -9.19 4.63
CA ALA A 316 -14.99 -10.39 5.42
C ALA A 316 -14.31 -10.12 6.76
N LYS A 317 -13.54 -9.03 6.89
CA LYS A 317 -12.60 -8.83 8.01
C LYS A 317 -12.81 -7.56 8.84
N HIS A 318 -13.63 -6.61 8.39
CA HIS A 318 -13.93 -5.40 9.18
C HIS A 318 -14.48 -5.74 10.57
N HIS A 319 -14.21 -4.88 11.55
CA HIS A 319 -14.72 -5.00 12.91
C HIS A 319 -15.17 -3.62 13.43
N MET A 320 -15.95 -3.58 14.49
CA MET A 320 -16.48 -2.32 15.04
C MET A 320 -15.35 -1.49 15.64
N LEU A 321 -15.28 -0.20 15.29
CA LEU A 321 -14.29 0.73 15.84
C LEU A 321 -14.43 0.86 17.36
N GLN A 322 -15.66 0.81 17.87
CA GLN A 322 -15.93 0.82 19.32
C GLN A 322 -15.22 -0.32 20.08
N ASN A 323 -14.97 -1.46 19.44
CA ASN A 323 -14.31 -2.62 20.07
C ASN A 323 -12.79 -2.49 20.10
N VAL A 324 -12.21 -1.50 19.41
CA VAL A 324 -10.78 -1.23 19.47
C VAL A 324 -10.43 -0.68 20.86
N THR A 325 -9.42 -1.29 21.48
CA THR A 325 -8.88 -0.85 22.77
C THR A 325 -8.12 0.47 22.59
N PRO A 326 -8.47 1.54 23.33
CA PRO A 326 -7.73 2.80 23.28
C PRO A 326 -6.25 2.62 23.60
N MET A 327 -5.37 3.39 22.94
CA MET A 327 -3.93 3.35 23.18
C MET A 327 -3.56 3.73 24.61
N TRP A 328 -4.34 4.63 25.20
CA TRP A 328 -4.23 5.11 26.58
C TRP A 328 -5.61 5.55 27.09
N GLU A 329 -5.72 5.75 28.41
CA GLU A 329 -6.94 6.19 29.11
C GLU A 329 -6.81 7.63 29.62
#